data_AF-A0A0D0AEJ6-F1
#
_entry.id   AF-A0A0D0AEJ6-F1
#
_cell.length_a   1.000
_cell.length_b   1.000
_cell.length_c   1.000
_cell.angle_alpha   90.00
_cell.angle_beta   90.00
_cell.angle_gamma   90.00
#
_symmetry.space_group_name_H-M   'P 1'
#
loop_
_entity.id
_entity.type
_entity.pdbx_description
1 polymer ?
#
loop_
_entity_poly.entity_id
_entity_poly.type
_entity_poly.pdbx_seq_one_letter_code
_entity_poly.pdbx_strand_id
1 'polypeptide(L)'
;MDSVVIPVGKVAVYLDKSLKALGLHTKARTSFITYWLPSILKHEYIALRFVSQAAYERAASLSISPQPDIVTRVFMLFKGIRKEHLGDWANAQMQAERDAVWWADVVGVNTVRAGDATLLRVLEWGGTEVLV
;
A
#
# COMPACT_ATOMS: atom_id res chain seq x y z
N MET A 1 4.77 14.37 3.64
CA MET A 1 4.98 12.92 3.40
C MET A 1 3.65 12.33 3.00
N ASP A 2 3.61 11.48 1.97
CA ASP A 2 2.40 10.76 1.55
C ASP A 2 2.16 9.61 2.51
N SER A 3 1.30 9.85 3.50
CA SER A 3 1.02 8.88 4.56
C SER A 3 -0.34 9.19 5.17
N VAL A 4 -1.01 8.16 5.64
CA VAL A 4 -2.29 8.28 6.32
C VAL A 4 -2.20 7.75 7.74
N VAL A 5 -3.01 8.30 8.65
CA VAL A 5 -3.21 7.74 9.98
C VAL A 5 -4.67 7.34 10.15
N ILE A 6 -4.88 6.07 10.49
CA ILE A 6 -6.21 5.46 10.49
C ILE A 6 -6.42 4.71 11.82
N PRO A 7 -7.59 4.84 12.46
CA PRO A 7 -7.96 3.98 13.58
C PRO A 7 -8.00 2.52 13.14
N VAL A 8 -7.46 1.61 13.95
CA VAL A 8 -7.25 0.21 13.57
C VAL A 8 -8.50 -0.49 13.01
N GLY A 9 -9.69 -0.20 13.57
CA GLY A 9 -10.96 -0.78 13.13
C GLY A 9 -11.38 -0.40 11.70
N LYS A 10 -10.79 0.66 11.12
CA LYS A 10 -11.05 1.10 9.73
C LYS A 10 -9.99 0.60 8.74
N VAL A 11 -8.87 0.06 9.21
CA VAL A 11 -7.71 -0.24 8.36
C VAL A 11 -8.01 -1.31 7.32
N ALA A 12 -8.73 -2.38 7.67
CA ALA A 12 -9.04 -3.45 6.72
C ALA A 12 -9.84 -2.94 5.52
N VAL A 13 -10.86 -2.11 5.76
CA VAL A 13 -11.69 -1.50 4.70
C VAL A 13 -10.87 -0.53 3.87
N TYR A 14 -10.02 0.28 4.51
CA TYR A 14 -9.13 1.20 3.82
C TYR A 14 -8.12 0.47 2.91
N LEU A 15 -7.54 -0.63 3.40
CA LEU A 15 -6.61 -1.44 2.63
C LEU A 15 -7.27 -2.08 1.42
N ASP A 16 -8.45 -2.68 1.55
CA ASP A 16 -9.13 -3.27 0.39
C ASP A 16 -9.38 -2.24 -0.71
N LYS A 17 -9.86 -1.03 -0.34
CA LYS A 17 -10.07 0.07 -1.28
C LYS A 17 -8.77 0.53 -1.92
N SER A 18 -7.72 0.75 -1.12
CA SER A 18 -6.42 1.23 -1.61
C SER A 18 -5.73 0.22 -2.52
N LEU A 19 -5.69 -1.05 -2.12
CA LEU A 19 -5.09 -2.11 -2.94
C LEU A 19 -5.88 -2.34 -4.23
N LYS A 20 -7.21 -2.18 -4.20
CA LYS A 20 -8.05 -2.23 -5.41
C LYS A 20 -7.70 -1.08 -6.36
N ALA A 21 -7.58 0.14 -5.83
CA ALA A 21 -7.15 1.31 -6.59
C ALA A 21 -5.76 1.14 -7.18
N LEU A 22 -4.87 0.39 -6.51
CA LEU A 22 -3.53 0.06 -7.00
C LEU A 22 -3.50 -1.10 -8.02
N GLY A 23 -4.66 -1.63 -8.41
CA GLY A 23 -4.78 -2.67 -9.44
C GLY A 23 -4.63 -4.11 -8.93
N LEU A 24 -4.62 -4.35 -7.62
CA LEU A 24 -4.59 -5.71 -7.09
C LEU A 24 -5.94 -6.39 -7.26
N HIS A 25 -5.92 -7.57 -7.89
CA HIS A 25 -7.03 -8.50 -7.94
C HIS A 25 -7.43 -9.04 -6.55
N THR A 26 -8.68 -9.50 -6.41
CA THR A 26 -9.30 -9.86 -5.13
C THR A 26 -8.47 -10.84 -4.30
N LYS A 27 -7.92 -11.90 -4.90
CA LYS A 27 -7.10 -12.90 -4.19
C LYS A 27 -5.87 -12.26 -3.53
N ALA A 28 -5.12 -11.43 -4.26
CA ALA A 28 -3.96 -10.74 -3.68
C ALA A 28 -4.35 -9.78 -2.56
N ARG A 29 -5.46 -9.03 -2.69
CA ARG A 29 -5.92 -8.13 -1.63
C ARG A 29 -6.30 -8.89 -0.37
N THR A 30 -7.04 -10.00 -0.51
CA THR A 30 -7.39 -10.86 0.61
C THR A 30 -6.14 -11.41 1.29
N SER A 31 -5.18 -11.97 0.54
CA SER A 31 -3.93 -12.48 1.11
C SER A 31 -3.13 -11.38 1.82
N PHE A 32 -3.01 -10.21 1.21
CA PHE A 32 -2.32 -9.06 1.78
C PHE A 32 -2.91 -8.65 3.13
N ILE A 33 -4.24 -8.47 3.17
CA ILE A 33 -4.95 -8.05 4.38
C ILE A 33 -4.87 -9.14 5.45
N THR A 34 -5.16 -10.39 5.10
CA THR A 34 -5.10 -11.52 6.05
C THR A 34 -3.71 -11.65 6.69
N TYR A 35 -2.64 -11.41 5.93
CA TYR A 35 -1.28 -11.48 6.45
C TYR A 35 -0.93 -10.33 7.41
N TRP A 36 -1.24 -9.09 7.04
CA TRP A 36 -0.82 -7.90 7.82
C TRP A 36 -1.79 -7.51 8.93
N LEU A 37 -3.07 -7.86 8.81
CA LEU A 37 -4.09 -7.45 9.77
C LEU A 37 -3.78 -7.90 11.22
N PRO A 38 -3.28 -9.12 11.49
CA PRO A 38 -2.92 -9.52 12.86
C PRO A 38 -1.87 -8.61 13.54
N SER A 39 -0.88 -8.10 12.80
CA SER A 39 0.10 -7.13 13.34
C SER A 39 -0.52 -5.75 13.52
N ILE A 40 -1.34 -5.31 12.58
CA ILE A 40 -2.07 -4.04 12.64
C ILE A 40 -3.01 -3.97 13.84
N LEU A 41 -3.72 -5.07 14.16
CA LEU A 41 -4.70 -5.14 15.25
C LEU A 41 -4.09 -4.99 16.65
N LYS A 42 -2.75 -5.00 16.79
CA LYS A 42 -2.05 -4.79 18.07
C LYS A 42 -1.97 -3.32 18.48
N HIS A 43 -2.32 -2.39 17.59
CA HIS A 43 -2.16 -0.95 17.77
C HIS A 43 -3.53 -0.25 17.79
N GLU A 44 -3.60 0.93 18.40
CA GLU A 44 -4.84 1.75 18.38
C GLU A 44 -5.03 2.48 17.04
N TYR A 45 -3.94 3.04 16.51
CA TYR A 45 -3.89 3.73 15.24
C TYR A 45 -2.70 3.24 14.43
N ILE A 46 -2.84 3.28 13.12
CA ILE A 46 -1.79 2.92 12.18
C ILE A 46 -1.45 4.11 11.31
N ALA A 47 -0.18 4.52 11.32
CA ALA A 47 0.39 5.30 10.24
C ALA A 47 0.76 4.35 9.09
N LEU A 48 0.34 4.66 7.88
CA LEU A 48 0.56 3.83 6.69
C LEU A 48 0.99 4.67 5.50
N ARG A 49 1.89 4.13 4.68
CA ARG A 49 2.16 4.62 3.33
C ARG A 49 2.50 3.52 2.36
N PHE A 50 2.26 3.76 1.08
CA PHE A 50 2.81 2.93 0.00
C PHE A 50 4.06 3.57 -0.59
N VAL A 51 5.04 2.75 -0.94
CA VAL A 51 6.31 3.19 -1.54
C VAL A 51 6.12 3.36 -3.05
N SER A 52 6.57 4.49 -3.61
CA SER A 52 6.57 4.70 -5.06
C SER A 52 7.40 3.67 -5.80
N GLN A 53 6.97 3.26 -6.99
CA GLN A 53 7.69 2.37 -7.90
C GLN A 53 9.15 2.80 -8.07
N ALA A 54 9.40 4.09 -8.33
CA ALA A 54 10.74 4.63 -8.53
C ALA A 54 11.63 4.49 -7.28
N ALA A 55 11.09 4.71 -6.08
CA ALA A 55 11.85 4.54 -4.84
C ALA A 55 12.10 3.05 -4.54
N TYR A 56 11.13 2.18 -4.78
CA TYR A 56 11.27 0.76 -4.51
C TYR A 56 12.27 0.11 -5.47
N GLU A 57 12.26 0.48 -6.75
CA GLU A 57 13.23 0.00 -7.73
C GLU A 57 14.67 0.40 -7.39
N ARG A 58 14.88 1.63 -6.90
CA ARG A 58 16.21 2.05 -6.42
C ARG A 58 16.69 1.27 -5.19
N ALA A 59 15.76 0.88 -4.32
CA ALA A 59 16.09 0.16 -3.09
C ALA A 59 16.30 -1.35 -3.32
N ALA A 60 15.55 -1.93 -4.26
CA ALA A 60 15.57 -3.35 -4.56
C ALA A 60 15.25 -3.55 -6.05
N SER A 61 16.28 -3.60 -6.89
CA SER A 61 16.14 -3.79 -8.34
C SER A 61 15.52 -5.15 -8.66
N LEU A 62 14.59 -5.18 -9.61
CA LEU A 62 13.93 -6.42 -10.04
C LEU A 62 14.18 -6.68 -11.53
N SER A 63 14.97 -7.72 -11.82
CA SER A 63 15.24 -8.16 -13.19
C SER A 63 14.52 -9.48 -13.45
N ILE A 64 13.70 -9.51 -14.50
CA ILE A 64 12.88 -10.68 -14.89
C ILE A 64 13.15 -11.00 -16.35
N SER A 65 13.34 -12.29 -16.65
CA SER A 65 13.53 -12.80 -18.01
C SER A 65 12.53 -13.95 -18.29
N PRO A 66 11.75 -13.89 -19.40
CA PRO A 66 11.71 -12.81 -20.39
C PRO A 66 11.21 -11.48 -19.81
N GLN A 67 11.55 -10.37 -20.46
CA GLN A 67 11.17 -9.04 -19.98
C GLN A 67 9.64 -8.92 -19.95
N PRO A 68 9.03 -8.60 -18.78
CA PRO A 68 7.60 -8.42 -18.68
C PRO A 68 7.17 -7.11 -19.34
N ASP A 69 5.96 -7.09 -19.89
CA ASP A 69 5.36 -5.90 -20.48
C ASP A 69 5.08 -4.83 -19.42
N ILE A 70 4.73 -5.26 -18.21
CA ILE A 70 4.44 -4.37 -17.07
C ILE A 70 4.77 -5.06 -15.74
N VAL A 71 5.38 -4.29 -14.84
CA VAL A 71 5.65 -4.68 -13.46
C VAL A 71 4.91 -3.73 -12.53
N THR A 72 4.01 -4.27 -11.71
CA THR A 72 3.29 -3.53 -10.66
C THR A 72 3.83 -3.96 -9.31
N ARG A 73 4.43 -3.04 -8.56
CA ARG A 73 4.98 -3.31 -7.23
C ARG A 73 4.25 -2.47 -6.19
N VAL A 74 3.61 -3.13 -5.22
CA VAL A 74 2.89 -2.46 -4.13
C VAL A 74 3.51 -2.85 -2.79
N PHE A 75 4.28 -1.91 -2.22
CA PHE A 75 4.96 -2.13 -0.95
C PHE A 75 4.45 -1.18 0.12
N MET A 76 3.92 -1.72 1.21
CA MET A 76 3.35 -0.96 2.33
C MET A 76 4.34 -0.82 3.48
N LEU A 77 4.55 0.39 3.95
CA LEU A 77 5.16 0.63 5.26
C LEU A 77 4.07 1.03 6.24
N PHE A 78 4.10 0.45 7.42
CA PHE A 78 3.17 0.83 8.48
C PHE A 78 3.82 0.87 9.85
N LYS A 79 3.25 1.64 10.75
CA LYS A 79 3.71 1.83 12.13
C LYS A 79 2.52 2.06 13.07
N GLY A 80 2.58 1.48 14.26
CA GLY A 80 1.66 1.80 15.35
C GLY A 80 1.84 3.22 15.88
N ILE A 81 0.74 3.96 16.03
CA ILE A 81 0.71 5.29 16.60
C ILE A 81 -0.13 5.24 17.88
N ARG A 82 0.46 5.71 19.00
CA ARG A 82 -0.28 5.89 20.25
C ARG A 82 -1.12 7.15 20.18
N LYS A 83 -2.24 7.16 20.92
CA LYS A 83 -3.19 8.27 20.92
C LYS A 83 -2.55 9.62 21.27
N GLU A 84 -1.58 9.64 22.19
CA GLU A 84 -0.90 10.89 22.58
C GLU A 84 -0.10 11.55 21.43
N HIS A 85 0.31 10.78 20.42
CA HIS A 85 1.13 11.27 19.30
C HIS A 85 0.28 11.64 18.06
N LEU A 86 -1.05 11.52 18.11
CA LEU A 86 -1.90 11.82 16.95
C LEU A 86 -1.83 13.28 16.50
N GLY A 87 -1.53 14.21 17.42
CA GLY A 87 -1.36 15.63 17.10
C GLY A 87 -0.28 15.88 16.04
N ASP A 88 0.78 15.08 16.04
CA ASP A 88 1.90 15.19 15.09
C ASP A 88 1.53 14.73 13.67
N TRP A 89 0.37 14.09 13.51
CA TRP A 89 -0.09 13.46 12.27
C TRP A 89 -1.35 14.11 11.69
N ALA A 90 -1.65 15.38 12.04
CA ALA A 90 -2.84 16.08 11.58
C ALA A 90 -3.07 16.00 10.05
N ASN A 91 -2.02 16.23 9.25
CA ASN A 91 -2.10 16.11 7.81
C ASN A 91 -2.39 14.67 7.33
N ALA A 92 -1.77 13.67 7.96
CA ALA A 92 -1.99 12.27 7.59
C ALA A 92 -3.40 11.78 7.95
N GLN A 93 -3.99 12.32 9.03
CA GLN A 93 -5.40 12.06 9.36
C GLN A 93 -6.32 12.64 8.28
N MET A 94 -6.07 13.87 7.80
CA MET A 94 -6.85 14.46 6.70
C MET A 94 -6.69 13.66 5.39
N GLN A 95 -5.50 13.16 5.10
CA GLN A 95 -5.25 12.34 3.90
C GLN A 95 -6.01 11.01 3.92
N ALA A 96 -6.35 10.47 5.11
CA ALA A 96 -7.10 9.22 5.24
C ALA A 96 -8.54 9.31 4.70
N GLU A 97 -9.09 10.53 4.59
CA GLU A 97 -10.44 10.78 4.07
C GLU A 97 -10.48 10.96 2.54
N ARG A 98 -9.31 11.00 1.87
CA ARG A 98 -9.24 11.10 0.41
C ARG A 98 -9.71 9.81 -0.24
N ASP A 99 -10.26 9.92 -1.45
CA ASP A 99 -10.55 8.74 -2.26
C ASP A 99 -9.26 7.99 -2.56
N ALA A 100 -9.21 6.71 -2.16
CA ALA A 100 -8.09 5.79 -2.28
C ALA A 100 -7.42 5.72 -3.66
N VAL A 101 -8.10 6.15 -4.73
CA VAL A 101 -7.53 6.31 -6.08
C VAL A 101 -6.26 7.17 -6.10
N TRP A 102 -6.12 8.13 -5.18
CA TRP A 102 -4.92 8.98 -5.08
C TRP A 102 -3.61 8.20 -4.89
N TRP A 103 -3.67 6.99 -4.33
CA TRP A 103 -2.48 6.15 -4.20
C TRP A 103 -1.91 5.70 -5.53
N ALA A 104 -2.71 5.62 -6.61
CA ALA A 104 -2.21 5.26 -7.92
C ALA A 104 -1.15 6.26 -8.40
N ASP A 105 -1.38 7.56 -8.15
CA ASP A 105 -0.45 8.64 -8.49
C ASP A 105 0.79 8.61 -7.60
N VAL A 106 0.62 8.39 -6.29
CA VAL A 106 1.76 8.32 -5.34
C VAL A 106 2.66 7.12 -5.63
N VAL A 107 2.05 5.96 -5.89
CA VAL A 107 2.80 4.73 -6.15
C VAL A 107 3.36 4.76 -7.57
N GLY A 108 2.68 5.41 -8.52
CA GLY A 108 3.06 5.46 -9.92
C GLY A 108 2.70 4.16 -10.67
N VAL A 109 1.55 3.56 -10.36
CA VAL A 109 1.10 2.33 -11.03
C VAL A 109 0.30 2.64 -12.30
N ASN A 110 0.53 1.86 -13.36
CA ASN A 110 -0.31 1.90 -14.56
C ASN A 110 -1.41 0.83 -14.43
N THR A 111 -2.54 1.21 -13.82
CA THR A 111 -3.65 0.28 -13.55
C THR A 111 -4.33 -0.25 -14.81
N VAL A 112 -4.32 0.54 -15.90
CA VAL A 112 -4.87 0.13 -17.20
C VAL A 112 -4.07 -1.05 -17.75
N ARG A 113 -2.74 -0.92 -17.87
CA ARG A 113 -1.88 -2.02 -18.34
C ARG A 113 -1.81 -3.18 -17.35
N ALA A 114 -1.85 -2.90 -16.05
CA ALA A 114 -1.89 -3.95 -15.03
C ALA A 114 -3.17 -4.81 -15.10
N GLY A 115 -4.25 -4.29 -15.68
CA GLY A 115 -5.50 -5.03 -15.91
C GLY A 115 -5.54 -5.80 -17.25
N ASP A 116 -4.62 -5.53 -18.17
CA ASP A 116 -4.65 -6.09 -19.52
C ASP A 116 -4.14 -7.55 -19.54
N ALA A 117 -5.07 -8.49 -19.71
CA ALA A 117 -4.76 -9.92 -19.71
C ALA A 117 -3.94 -10.39 -20.91
N THR A 118 -3.76 -9.56 -21.94
CA THR A 118 -2.95 -9.89 -23.12
C THR A 118 -1.44 -9.67 -22.90
N LEU A 119 -1.07 -8.93 -21.85
CA LEU A 119 0.30 -8.62 -21.50
C LEU A 119 0.92 -9.68 -20.58
N LEU A 120 2.24 -9.87 -20.66
CA LEU A 120 3.04 -10.52 -19.63
C LEU A 120 3.15 -9.60 -18.42
N ARG A 121 2.23 -9.77 -17.46
CA ARG A 121 2.12 -8.94 -16.26
C ARG A 121 2.80 -9.58 -15.06
N VAL A 122 3.59 -8.79 -14.35
CA VAL A 122 4.17 -9.17 -13.05
C VAL A 122 3.56 -8.30 -11.96
N LEU A 123 3.08 -8.93 -10.90
CA LEU A 123 2.57 -8.26 -9.71
C LEU A 123 3.38 -8.72 -8.50
N GLU A 124 4.09 -7.79 -7.87
CA GLU A 124 4.71 -7.96 -6.56
C GLU A 124 3.92 -7.14 -5.53
N TRP A 125 3.67 -7.72 -4.37
CA TRP A 125 3.12 -6.99 -3.25
C TRP A 125 3.77 -7.43 -1.94
N GLY A 126 3.88 -6.51 -1.00
CA GLY A 126 4.51 -6.78 0.29
C GLY A 126 4.32 -5.63 1.27
N GLY A 127 4.89 -5.79 2.46
CA GLY A 127 4.93 -4.71 3.43
C GLY A 127 5.97 -4.92 4.51
N THR A 128 6.11 -3.94 5.39
CA THR A 128 7.01 -3.98 6.54
C THR A 128 6.45 -3.12 7.66
N GLU A 129 6.45 -3.68 8.87
CA GLU A 129 6.19 -2.94 10.10
C GLU A 129 7.47 -2.18 10.50
N VAL A 130 7.34 -0.88 10.73
CA VAL A 130 8.45 -0.05 11.21
C VAL A 130 8.40 -0.03 12.74
N LEU A 131 9.40 -0.66 13.35
CA LEU A 131 9.63 -0.67 14.79
C LEU A 131 10.64 0.42 15.15
N VAL A 132 10.29 1.28 16.12
CA VAL A 132 11.19 2.28 16.69
C VAL A 132 11.08 2.30 18.21
#